data_AF-A0A5N7BV67-F1
#
_entry.id   AF-A0A5N7BV67-F1
#
_cell.length_a   1.000
_cell.length_b   1.000
_cell.length_c   1.000
_cell.angle_alpha   90.00
_cell.angle_beta   90.00
_cell.angle_gamma   90.00
#
_symmetry.space_group_name_H-M   'P 1'
#
loop_
_entity.id
_entity.type
_entity.pdbx_description
1 polymer ?
#
loop_
_entity_poly.entity_id
_entity_poly.type
_entity_poly.pdbx_seq_one_letter_code
_entity_poly.pdbx_strand_id
1 'polypeptide(L)'
;MFLGPNSPLTNSPLIIRMEAQGHYIASFLNQWQKEDIRPFEPKVAAVDGFMEQKDLFMKSMIWESDCRSWFKNANTGKISGLWPGSRLSYIEALAMQRFEDFHVTYATKNRFVYLENGFSQTHFRPGRDLTYYVHNEDRGELVFSELMSTGNAKNSASFLTAQQATKLSF
;
A
#
# COMPACT_ATOMS: atom_id res chain seq x y z
N MET A 1 5.83 -8.55 3.56
CA MET A 1 6.25 -9.27 4.78
C MET A 1 5.90 -8.43 5.99
N PHE A 2 5.37 -9.03 7.05
CA PHE A 2 5.14 -8.33 8.33
C PHE A 2 6.35 -8.50 9.25
N LEU A 3 6.73 -7.44 9.98
CA LEU A 3 7.80 -7.47 10.98
C LEU A 3 9.14 -8.07 10.51
N GLY A 4 9.56 -7.69 9.31
CA GLY A 4 10.83 -8.13 8.74
C GLY A 4 12.07 -7.38 9.28
N PRO A 5 13.24 -7.59 8.66
CA PRO A 5 14.40 -6.74 8.84
C PRO A 5 14.04 -5.27 8.59
N ASN A 6 14.73 -4.37 9.29
CA ASN A 6 14.49 -2.92 9.28
C ASN A 6 13.07 -2.53 9.73
N SER A 7 12.35 -3.39 10.44
CA SER A 7 11.07 -3.03 11.04
C SER A 7 11.27 -2.46 12.46
N PRO A 8 10.36 -1.61 12.94
CA PRO A 8 10.48 -1.09 14.28
C PRO A 8 9.97 -2.18 15.22
N LEU A 9 10.89 -2.92 15.84
CA LEU A 9 10.59 -3.97 16.83
C LEU A 9 10.73 -3.44 18.25
N THR A 10 11.77 -2.66 18.53
CA THR A 10 12.08 -2.19 19.88
C THR A 10 11.31 -0.90 20.24
N ASN A 11 10.95 -0.80 21.52
CA ASN A 11 10.43 0.39 22.22
C ASN A 11 9.04 0.93 21.87
N SER A 12 8.11 0.09 21.36
CA SER A 12 6.71 0.52 21.25
C SER A 12 5.65 -0.56 21.07
N PRO A 13 4.33 -0.21 21.16
CA PRO A 13 3.27 -1.13 20.80
C PRO A 13 3.50 -1.65 19.39
N LEU A 14 3.66 -2.96 19.30
CA LEU A 14 3.95 -3.66 18.05
C LEU A 14 2.72 -3.65 17.13
N ILE A 15 1.53 -3.74 17.73
CA ILE A 15 0.23 -3.83 17.05
C ILE A 15 0.00 -2.63 16.13
N ILE A 16 0.19 -1.39 16.61
CA ILE A 16 0.00 -0.18 15.79
C ILE A 16 0.94 -0.18 14.56
N ARG A 17 2.15 -0.72 14.70
CA ARG A 17 3.12 -0.82 13.59
C ARG A 17 2.70 -1.90 12.60
N MET A 18 2.16 -3.02 13.08
CA MET A 18 1.57 -4.05 12.22
C MET A 18 0.35 -3.51 11.45
N GLU A 19 -0.51 -2.72 12.09
CA GLU A 19 -1.66 -2.08 11.44
C GLU A 19 -1.21 -1.11 10.35
N ALA A 20 -0.24 -0.23 10.64
CA ALA A 20 0.33 0.68 9.64
C ALA A 20 0.96 -0.09 8.46
N GLN A 21 1.71 -1.16 8.74
CA GLN A 21 2.29 -2.02 7.71
C GLN A 21 1.21 -2.76 6.91
N GLY A 22 0.12 -3.18 7.56
CA GLY A 22 -1.01 -3.81 6.93
C GLY A 22 -1.74 -2.86 5.99
N HIS A 23 -2.00 -1.64 6.44
CA HIS A 23 -2.55 -0.58 5.62
C HIS A 23 -1.65 -0.29 4.41
N TYR A 24 -0.35 -0.16 4.62
CA TYR A 24 0.62 0.06 3.55
C TYR A 24 0.57 -1.05 2.48
N ILE A 25 0.60 -2.33 2.90
CA ILE A 25 0.52 -3.48 1.98
C ILE A 25 -0.84 -3.50 1.27
N ALA A 26 -1.92 -3.24 2.00
CA ALA A 26 -3.27 -3.31 1.46
C ALA A 26 -3.52 -2.23 0.38
N SER A 27 -2.90 -1.05 0.48
CA SER A 27 -2.94 -0.05 -0.58
C SER A 27 -2.28 -0.55 -1.88
N PHE A 28 -1.14 -1.25 -1.81
CA PHE A 28 -0.54 -1.88 -3.02
C PHE A 28 -1.47 -2.93 -3.61
N LEU A 29 -2.10 -3.76 -2.77
CA LEU A 29 -3.05 -4.78 -3.23
C LEU A 29 -4.29 -4.14 -3.88
N ASN A 30 -4.80 -3.05 -3.31
CA ASN A 30 -5.93 -2.30 -3.86
C ASN A 30 -5.58 -1.73 -5.24
N GLN A 31 -4.38 -1.17 -5.40
CA GLN A 31 -3.93 -0.69 -6.70
C GLN A 31 -3.70 -1.84 -7.69
N TRP A 32 -3.13 -2.95 -7.21
CA TRP A 32 -2.94 -4.15 -8.02
C TRP A 32 -4.25 -4.66 -8.62
N GLN A 33 -5.32 -4.68 -7.81
CA GLN A 33 -6.65 -5.10 -8.23
C GLN A 33 -7.32 -4.07 -9.16
N LYS A 34 -6.99 -2.78 -9.03
CA LYS A 34 -7.63 -1.70 -9.77
C LYS A 34 -6.95 -1.33 -11.08
N GLU A 35 -5.63 -1.38 -11.19
CA GLU A 35 -4.89 -0.70 -12.27
C GLU A 35 -4.19 -1.64 -13.28
N ASP A 36 -4.61 -2.91 -13.33
CA ASP A 36 -4.01 -3.93 -14.23
C ASP A 36 -2.47 -4.05 -14.12
N ILE A 37 -1.96 -3.80 -12.90
CA ILE A 37 -0.53 -3.93 -12.58
C ILE A 37 -0.18 -5.42 -12.43
N ARG A 38 1.06 -5.82 -12.72
CA ARG A 38 1.52 -7.21 -12.58
C ARG A 38 2.46 -7.41 -11.37
N PRO A 39 3.74 -6.98 -11.38
CA PRO A 39 4.57 -6.91 -10.18
C PRO A 39 4.76 -5.47 -9.69
N PHE A 40 4.89 -5.33 -8.37
CA PHE A 40 5.60 -4.22 -7.75
C PHE A 40 6.98 -4.73 -7.33
N GLU A 41 8.03 -4.28 -8.00
CA GLU A 41 9.40 -4.65 -7.67
C GLU A 41 10.16 -3.41 -7.18
N PRO A 42 10.75 -3.41 -5.98
CA PRO A 42 11.51 -2.26 -5.51
C PRO A 42 12.74 -2.04 -6.39
N LYS A 43 13.02 -0.80 -6.74
CA LYS A 43 14.23 -0.43 -7.49
C LYS A 43 15.45 -0.67 -6.61
N VAL A 44 16.50 -1.27 -7.18
CA VAL A 44 17.78 -1.50 -6.48
C VAL A 44 18.31 -0.19 -5.90
N ALA A 45 18.29 0.90 -6.67
CA ALA A 45 18.74 2.22 -6.21
C ALA A 45 17.95 2.75 -4.99
N ALA A 46 16.65 2.47 -4.90
CA ALA A 46 15.83 2.88 -3.76
C ALA A 46 16.17 2.06 -2.51
N VAL A 47 16.40 0.75 -2.67
CA VAL A 47 16.86 -0.13 -1.59
C VAL A 47 18.24 0.30 -1.09
N ASP A 48 19.18 0.55 -1.99
CA ASP A 48 20.54 0.97 -1.64
C ASP A 48 20.55 2.32 -0.92
N GLY A 49 19.81 3.31 -1.42
CA GLY A 49 19.68 4.62 -0.77
C GLY A 49 19.05 4.53 0.63
N PHE A 50 18.03 3.69 0.81
CA PHE A 50 17.46 3.44 2.13
C PHE A 50 18.49 2.78 3.07
N MET A 51 19.22 1.77 2.59
CA MET A 51 20.21 1.05 3.38
C MET A 51 21.36 1.96 3.80
N GLU A 52 21.85 2.83 2.91
CA GLU A 52 22.87 3.84 3.22
C GLU A 52 22.39 4.79 4.32
N GLN A 53 21.21 5.39 4.15
CA GLN A 53 20.65 6.33 5.13
C GLN A 53 20.40 5.66 6.49
N LYS A 54 19.90 4.42 6.48
CA LYS A 54 19.73 3.62 7.70
C LYS A 54 21.06 3.36 8.39
N ASP A 55 22.07 2.87 7.65
CA ASP A 55 23.39 2.54 8.21
C ASP A 55 24.05 3.81 8.79
N LEU A 56 23.89 4.98 8.15
CA LEU A 56 24.36 6.26 8.69
C LEU A 56 23.65 6.63 10.00
N PHE A 57 22.32 6.51 10.05
CA PHE A 57 21.56 6.83 11.26
C PHE A 57 21.92 5.91 12.43
N MET A 58 22.08 4.60 12.16
CA MET A 58 22.35 3.60 13.19
C MET A 58 23.68 3.83 13.93
N LYS A 59 24.69 4.44 13.28
CA LYS A 59 25.96 4.81 13.92
C LYS A 59 25.81 5.72 15.14
N SER A 60 24.73 6.52 15.18
CA SER A 60 24.45 7.44 16.29
C SER A 60 23.61 6.82 17.42
N MET A 61 23.14 5.58 17.23
CA MET A 61 22.21 4.93 18.15
C MET A 61 22.95 4.00 19.12
N ILE A 62 22.35 3.77 20.29
CA ILE A 62 22.90 2.84 21.30
C ILE A 62 23.11 1.41 20.77
N TRP A 63 22.39 1.05 19.70
CA TRP A 63 22.49 -0.24 19.03
C TRP A 63 23.85 -0.50 18.37
N GLU A 64 24.63 0.54 18.09
CA GLU A 64 25.98 0.42 17.51
C GLU A 64 27.02 -0.05 18.53
N SER A 65 26.73 0.11 19.83
CA SER A 65 27.63 -0.28 20.92
C SER A 65 28.14 -1.72 20.79
N ASP A 66 29.27 -2.01 21.46
CA ASP A 66 29.90 -3.33 21.48
C ASP A 66 29.10 -4.31 22.38
N CYS A 67 27.86 -4.56 21.98
CA CYS A 67 26.95 -5.49 22.63
C CYS A 67 26.47 -6.52 21.60
N ARG A 68 26.46 -7.78 22.01
CA ARG A 68 25.87 -8.86 21.23
C ARG A 68 24.35 -8.76 21.34
N SER A 69 23.70 -8.41 20.24
CA SER A 69 22.24 -8.37 20.16
C SER A 69 21.75 -9.16 18.95
N TRP A 70 20.54 -9.71 19.04
CA TRP A 70 19.89 -10.41 17.92
C TRP A 70 19.64 -9.48 16.72
N PHE A 71 19.60 -8.16 16.94
CA PHE A 71 19.42 -7.15 15.89
C PHE A 71 20.68 -6.87 15.08
N LYS A 72 21.85 -7.29 15.57
CA LYS A 72 23.17 -7.04 15.01
C LYS A 72 23.70 -8.33 14.40
N ASN A 73 24.16 -8.27 13.16
CA ASN A 73 24.81 -9.40 12.53
C ASN A 73 26.14 -9.69 13.26
N ALA A 74 26.33 -10.93 13.71
CA ALA A 74 27.51 -11.32 14.49
C ALA A 74 28.83 -11.22 13.71
N ASN A 75 28.80 -11.36 12.38
CA ASN A 75 29.99 -11.36 11.54
C ASN A 75 30.30 -9.97 10.98
N THR A 76 29.26 -9.20 10.61
CA THR A 76 29.44 -7.90 9.94
C THR A 76 29.24 -6.71 10.86
N GLY A 77 28.69 -6.92 12.07
CA GLY A 77 28.32 -5.84 12.98
C GLY A 77 27.14 -4.99 12.49
N LYS A 78 26.56 -5.26 11.31
CA LYS A 78 25.47 -4.46 10.77
C LYS A 78 24.17 -4.69 11.52
N ILE A 79 23.48 -3.60 11.86
CA ILE A 79 22.15 -3.63 12.47
C ILE A 79 21.11 -3.79 11.36
N SER A 80 20.50 -4.96 11.28
CA SER A 80 19.48 -5.31 10.27
C SER A 80 18.09 -5.50 10.86
N GLY A 81 17.97 -5.67 12.18
CA GLY A 81 16.69 -5.98 12.82
C GLY A 81 15.80 -4.77 13.10
N LEU A 82 16.30 -3.53 12.95
CA LEU A 82 15.67 -2.34 13.50
C LEU A 82 15.44 -1.24 12.47
N TRP A 83 14.32 -0.55 12.59
CA TRP A 83 14.03 0.69 11.86
C TRP A 83 14.88 1.86 12.37
N PRO A 84 15.46 2.70 11.48
CA PRO A 84 16.16 3.91 11.88
C PRO A 84 15.16 5.01 12.27
N GLY A 85 15.12 5.37 13.54
CA GLY A 85 14.35 6.52 14.04
C GLY A 85 13.18 6.13 14.94
N SER A 86 12.22 7.05 15.07
CA SER A 86 11.08 6.88 15.96
C SER A 86 9.98 6.04 15.32
N ARG A 87 9.00 5.63 16.11
CA ARG A 87 7.78 5.01 15.56
C ARG A 87 7.01 5.95 14.66
N LEU A 88 6.96 7.23 15.02
CA LEU A 88 6.16 8.21 14.28
C LEU A 88 6.76 8.37 12.90
N SER A 89 8.10 8.42 12.78
CA SER A 89 8.76 8.43 11.48
C SER A 89 8.47 7.17 10.66
N TYR A 90 8.31 6.00 11.31
CA TYR A 90 7.88 4.79 10.60
C TYR A 90 6.45 4.88 10.08
N ILE A 91 5.51 5.34 10.93
CA ILE A 91 4.10 5.48 10.54
C ILE A 91 3.96 6.51 9.41
N GLU A 92 4.65 7.64 9.52
CA GLU A 92 4.71 8.68 8.49
C GLU A 92 5.33 8.16 7.18
N ALA A 93 6.43 7.41 7.27
CA ALA A 93 7.06 6.80 6.10
C ALA A 93 6.17 5.78 5.39
N LEU A 94 5.27 5.12 6.13
CA LEU A 94 4.28 4.18 5.57
C LEU A 94 2.94 4.84 5.22
N ALA A 95 2.72 6.11 5.57
CA ALA A 95 1.44 6.76 5.37
C ALA A 95 1.11 6.94 3.88
N MET A 96 2.13 7.17 3.05
CA MET A 96 1.99 7.36 1.61
C MET A 96 2.90 6.41 0.83
N GLN A 97 2.34 5.66 -0.11
CA GLN A 97 3.14 4.85 -1.03
C GLN A 97 3.94 5.73 -1.99
N ARG A 98 5.24 5.50 -2.05
CA ARG A 98 6.14 6.09 -3.03
C ARG A 98 6.32 5.14 -4.21
N PHE A 99 5.43 5.22 -5.19
CA PHE A 99 5.48 4.33 -6.36
C PHE A 99 6.68 4.60 -7.27
N GLU A 100 7.31 5.76 -7.14
CA GLU A 100 8.54 6.14 -7.84
C GLU A 100 9.71 5.24 -7.46
N ASP A 101 9.67 4.61 -6.28
CA ASP A 101 10.72 3.71 -5.79
C ASP A 101 10.53 2.26 -6.29
N PHE A 102 9.50 2.00 -7.11
CA PHE A 102 9.17 0.68 -7.65
C PHE A 102 9.22 0.64 -9.18
N HIS A 103 9.61 -0.51 -9.73
CA HIS A 103 9.32 -0.91 -11.09
C HIS A 103 7.89 -1.43 -11.15
N VAL A 104 7.00 -0.60 -11.73
CA VAL A 104 5.61 -0.95 -11.99
C VAL A 104 5.49 -1.36 -13.45
N THR A 105 5.05 -2.59 -13.70
CA THR A 105 4.71 -3.05 -15.06
C THR A 105 3.24 -3.44 -15.13
N TYR A 106 2.63 -3.14 -16.28
CA TYR A 106 1.22 -3.39 -16.55
C TYR A 106 1.05 -4.69 -17.33
N ALA A 107 -0.05 -5.41 -17.12
CA ALA A 107 -0.31 -6.66 -17.85
C ALA A 107 -0.63 -6.40 -19.33
N THR A 108 -1.23 -5.25 -19.64
CA THR A 108 -1.56 -4.80 -21.00
C THR A 108 -0.69 -3.61 -21.44
N LYS A 109 -0.58 -3.39 -22.76
CA LYS A 109 0.18 -2.26 -23.33
C LYS A 109 -0.41 -0.90 -22.92
N ASN A 110 -1.73 -0.85 -22.74
CA ASN A 110 -2.44 0.36 -22.34
C ASN A 110 -2.74 0.33 -20.85
N ARG A 111 -2.05 1.16 -20.07
CA ARG A 111 -2.21 1.28 -18.60
C ARG A 111 -3.62 1.66 -18.15
N PHE A 112 -4.45 2.21 -19.02
CA PHE A 112 -5.82 2.65 -18.70
C PHE A 112 -6.87 1.59 -19.04
N VAL A 113 -6.48 0.37 -19.38
CA VAL A 113 -7.42 -0.73 -19.68
C VAL A 113 -8.40 -0.96 -18.54
N TYR A 114 -7.98 -0.76 -17.30
CA TYR A 114 -8.85 -0.94 -16.13
C TYR A 114 -10.09 -0.03 -16.08
N LEU A 115 -10.14 1.04 -16.88
CA LEU A 115 -11.33 1.89 -16.99
C LEU A 115 -12.46 1.19 -17.76
N GLU A 116 -12.15 0.11 -18.50
CA GLU A 116 -13.07 -0.77 -19.24
C GLU A 116 -14.34 -0.07 -19.77
N ASN A 117 -15.48 -0.34 -19.14
CA ASN A 117 -16.82 0.06 -19.54
C ASN A 117 -17.21 1.47 -19.07
N GLY A 118 -16.33 2.18 -18.37
CA GLY A 118 -16.55 3.52 -17.83
C GLY A 118 -17.48 3.59 -16.62
N PHE A 119 -17.98 2.47 -16.10
CA PHE A 119 -18.87 2.44 -14.94
C PHE A 119 -18.09 2.19 -13.64
N SER A 120 -18.42 2.96 -12.60
CA SER A 120 -17.87 2.73 -11.27
C SER A 120 -18.53 1.52 -10.60
N GLN A 121 -17.84 0.90 -9.64
CA GLN A 121 -18.40 -0.18 -8.81
C GLN A 121 -19.69 0.24 -8.08
N THR A 122 -19.86 1.54 -7.79
CA THR A 122 -21.07 2.10 -7.17
C THR A 122 -22.30 1.91 -8.06
N HIS A 123 -22.17 1.96 -9.38
CA HIS A 123 -23.29 1.75 -10.31
C HIS A 123 -23.88 0.33 -10.25
N PHE A 124 -23.06 -0.66 -9.86
CA PHE A 124 -23.48 -2.07 -9.83
C PHE A 124 -24.01 -2.51 -8.47
N ARG A 125 -23.86 -1.71 -7.41
CA ARG A 125 -24.34 -2.06 -6.07
C ARG A 125 -25.74 -1.48 -5.83
N PRO A 126 -26.79 -2.32 -5.69
CA PRO A 126 -28.15 -1.82 -5.48
C PRO A 126 -28.26 -1.05 -4.17
N GLY A 127 -29.02 0.06 -4.19
CA GLY A 127 -29.27 0.90 -3.01
C GLY A 127 -28.12 1.82 -2.59
N ARG A 128 -27.08 2.00 -3.42
CA ARG A 128 -26.04 3.02 -3.19
C ARG A 128 -26.40 4.36 -3.83
N ASP A 129 -26.05 5.44 -3.16
CA ASP A 129 -26.17 6.79 -3.69
C ASP A 129 -25.12 7.03 -4.79
N LEU A 130 -25.58 7.36 -6.00
CA LEU A 130 -24.73 7.68 -7.15
C LEU A 130 -24.25 9.14 -7.15
N THR A 131 -24.89 9.97 -6.33
CA THR A 131 -24.67 11.41 -6.17
C THR A 131 -24.13 11.74 -4.79
N TYR A 132 -23.41 10.81 -4.16
CA TYR A 132 -22.87 10.95 -2.80
C TYR A 132 -21.97 12.17 -2.60
N TYR A 133 -21.46 12.78 -3.67
CA TYR A 133 -20.61 13.97 -3.67
C TYR A 133 -21.43 15.28 -3.76
N VAL A 134 -22.74 15.20 -3.94
CA VAL A 134 -23.64 16.36 -4.00
C VAL A 134 -24.18 16.63 -2.61
N HIS A 135 -23.81 17.78 -2.06
CA HIS A 135 -24.26 18.22 -0.75
C HIS A 135 -24.81 19.65 -0.84
N ASN A 136 -25.77 19.98 0.04
CA ASN A 136 -26.31 21.34 0.11
C ASN A 136 -25.30 22.34 0.69
N GLU A 137 -24.31 21.85 1.44
CA GLU A 137 -23.31 22.65 2.16
C GLU A 137 -21.96 21.93 2.10
N ASP A 138 -20.87 22.69 2.07
CA ASP A 138 -19.51 22.16 2.14
C ASP A 138 -19.14 21.85 3.60
N ARG A 139 -18.90 20.56 3.89
CA ARG A 139 -18.53 20.07 5.22
C ARG A 139 -17.03 19.82 5.37
N GLY A 140 -16.23 20.15 4.35
CA GLY A 140 -14.79 19.83 4.33
C GLY A 140 -14.50 18.33 4.23
N GLU A 141 -15.49 17.53 3.83
CA GLU A 141 -15.35 16.09 3.63
C GLU A 141 -14.65 15.83 2.29
N LEU A 142 -13.71 14.88 2.28
CA LEU A 142 -13.07 14.46 1.04
C LEU A 142 -14.08 13.66 0.20
N VAL A 143 -14.13 13.95 -1.09
CA VAL A 143 -14.92 13.18 -2.08
C VAL A 143 -14.56 11.68 -2.03
N PHE A 144 -13.31 11.36 -1.70
CA PHE A 144 -12.84 10.00 -1.52
C PHE A 144 -12.76 9.63 -0.04
N SER A 145 -13.88 9.23 0.56
CA SER A 145 -13.91 8.77 1.96
C SER A 145 -13.37 7.35 2.15
N GLU A 146 -13.53 6.48 1.14
CA GLU A 146 -13.02 5.10 1.10
C GLU A 146 -12.19 4.85 -0.18
N LEU A 147 -10.89 5.13 -0.14
CA LEU A 147 -9.98 4.87 -1.28
C LEU A 147 -9.74 3.36 -1.53
N MET A 148 -10.03 2.53 -0.52
CA MET A 148 -9.86 1.08 -0.54
C MET A 148 -11.12 0.42 -1.10
N SER A 149 -11.02 -0.15 -2.31
CA SER A 149 -12.14 -0.90 -2.88
C SER A 149 -12.20 -2.29 -2.25
N THR A 150 -13.40 -2.72 -1.85
CA THR A 150 -13.66 -4.10 -1.45
C THR A 150 -13.99 -5.02 -2.64
N GLY A 151 -14.05 -4.48 -3.86
CA GLY A 151 -14.37 -5.21 -5.09
C GLY A 151 -13.26 -5.12 -6.14
N ASN A 152 -13.09 -6.20 -6.89
CA ASN A 152 -12.15 -6.26 -8.01
C ASN A 152 -12.79 -5.63 -9.26
N ALA A 153 -12.11 -4.68 -9.90
CA ALA A 153 -12.55 -4.08 -11.16
C ALA A 153 -12.73 -5.14 -12.26
N LYS A 154 -11.92 -6.20 -12.26
CA LYS A 154 -12.04 -7.32 -13.22
C LYS A 154 -13.38 -8.06 -13.12
N ASN A 155 -14.12 -7.90 -12.03
CA ASN A 155 -15.42 -8.52 -11.85
C ASN A 155 -16.57 -7.70 -12.45
N SER A 156 -16.39 -6.42 -12.82
CA SER A 156 -17.51 -5.63 -13.41
C SER A 156 -17.94 -6.15 -14.78
N ALA A 157 -17.03 -6.72 -15.56
CA ALA A 157 -17.35 -7.28 -16.87
C ALA A 157 -18.35 -8.44 -16.78
N SER A 158 -18.26 -9.31 -15.77
CA SER A 158 -19.20 -10.44 -15.61
C SER A 158 -20.60 -10.00 -15.16
N PHE A 159 -20.72 -8.90 -14.40
CA PHE A 159 -22.01 -8.35 -14.00
C PHE A 159 -22.80 -7.77 -15.18
N LEU A 160 -22.12 -7.16 -16.17
CA LEU A 160 -22.77 -6.68 -17.39
C LEU A 160 -23.34 -7.83 -18.21
N THR A 161 -22.60 -8.94 -18.35
CA THR A 161 -23.10 -10.13 -19.05
C THR A 161 -24.31 -10.73 -18.36
N ALA A 162 -24.32 -10.75 -17.02
CA ALA A 162 -25.47 -11.22 -16.23
C ALA A 162 -26.70 -10.29 -16.35
N GLN A 163 -26.50 -8.97 -16.35
CA GLN A 163 -27.61 -8.03 -16.55
C GLN A 163 -28.16 -8.03 -17.98
N GLN A 164 -27.30 -8.20 -18.99
CA GLN A 164 -27.72 -8.34 -20.38
C GLN A 164 -28.49 -9.64 -20.63
N ALA A 165 -28.07 -10.76 -20.03
CA ALA A 165 -28.78 -12.03 -20.10
C ALA A 165 -30.19 -11.96 -19.46
N THR A 166 -30.34 -11.18 -18.38
CA THR A 166 -31.63 -11.00 -17.68
C THR A 166 -32.60 -10.10 -18.45
N LYS A 167 -32.12 -9.23 -19.35
CA LYS A 167 -32.96 -8.37 -20.21
C LYS A 167 -33.46 -9.05 -21.50
N LEU A 168 -32.95 -10.23 -21.84
CA LEU A 168 -33.29 -10.97 -23.06
C LEU A 168 -34.29 -12.12 -22.83
N SER A 169 -34.85 -12.25 -21.62
CA SER A 169 -35.81 -13.30 -21.24
C SER A 169 -37.25 -12.80 -21.10
N PHE A 170 -37.65 -11.80 -21.88
CA PHE A 170 -39.04 -11.33 -22.04
C PHE A 170 -39.43 -11.31 -23.52
#